data_AF-A0A6N6KSA6-F1
#
_entry.id   AF-A0A6N6KSA6-F1
#
_cell.length_a   1.000
_cell.length_b   1.000
_cell.length_c   1.000
_cell.angle_alpha   90.00
_cell.angle_beta   90.00
_cell.angle_gamma   90.00
#
_symmetry.space_group_name_H-M   'P 1'
#
loop_
_entity.id
_entity.type
_entity.pdbx_description
1 polymer ?
#
loop_
_entity_poly.entity_id
_entity_poly.type
_entity_poly.pdbx_seq_one_letter_code
_entity_poly.pdbx_strand_id
1 'polypeptide(L)'
;MRKFTTILTFIFFQFTVINAQNPLVQTAFGPIEGLQNDETLEFLGIPFASPPIGDLRWRPPVAPEPWTTPLLTQAFSPKCPQKNFSQGDTTSVVEGNEDCLYLNIWTPDTTGSNLPVMVFIHGGGNQQGSASEFTLGTEIYNGKNLSQRGNVVVVTIQYRLGPLGFLVHPGLEVENGENTSGNYAVMDQILALEWVQQNIAAFGGDNSRVMIFGESAGGVNVGNLLTTPMASGLFQRACIQSAGPNLQNYSDALDNGMAFADSLNATGTDIEEIAYLRSVDAETLISGLESPLNGGFVRSKWKPVLDNYLFEDTPINTIQTGEFNQVPLIIGSNADEMSLSAPAVVTEAMVNALINLFIPYNFRPLAHDLYEDEGTFRDIYVQLLTDAQFTAPSRRTARCISQNQDAPVYRYFFTYAHSGVVGSYGAYHGIELIYLFNNFENSIMGGTPLHTIQDDSVEMNLLNYWVNFAYTGNPNGNDLELWPEYGSSSDCYLEIKASPVGNQCGLRTLKSNLWDDAVGFTGCSTSVSTENVDYLQEQWDIYPNPTYGPLTLEAEELPDFFELNILDATGKKLAGYFNENQIDLTSYPSGVYFIIIKTQKGIDIEKVFKW
;
A
#
# COMPACT_ATOMS: atom_id res chain seq x y z
N MET A 1 -26.46 79.60 32.95
CA MET A 1 -25.41 79.58 31.90
C MET A 1 -24.60 78.31 32.13
N ARG A 2 -24.48 77.29 31.27
CA ARG A 2 -24.63 77.13 29.80
C ARG A 2 -25.28 75.76 29.51
N LYS A 3 -26.00 75.68 28.38
CA LYS A 3 -26.45 74.44 27.72
C LYS A 3 -25.24 73.70 27.13
N PHE A 4 -25.23 72.37 27.14
CA PHE A 4 -24.71 71.56 26.05
C PHE A 4 -25.52 70.26 25.95
N THR A 5 -26.06 70.07 24.76
CA THR A 5 -26.88 68.93 24.33
C THR A 5 -25.94 67.80 23.91
N THR A 6 -26.05 66.61 24.49
CA THR A 6 -25.38 65.41 23.97
C THR A 6 -26.44 64.46 23.45
N ILE A 7 -26.47 64.32 22.13
CA ILE A 7 -27.32 63.39 21.39
C ILE A 7 -26.74 61.99 21.61
N LEU A 8 -27.51 61.08 22.24
CA LEU A 8 -27.20 59.66 22.27
C LEU A 8 -27.72 59.02 20.98
N THR A 9 -26.83 58.72 20.04
CA THR A 9 -27.14 57.92 18.87
C THR A 9 -27.06 56.45 19.26
N PHE A 10 -28.20 55.77 19.39
CA PHE A 10 -28.24 54.30 19.54
C PHE A 10 -27.98 53.66 18.18
N ILE A 11 -26.81 53.05 18.01
CA ILE A 11 -26.51 52.18 16.88
C ILE A 11 -27.15 50.82 17.18
N PHE A 12 -28.26 50.50 16.51
CA PHE A 12 -28.80 49.14 16.49
C PHE A 12 -27.94 48.29 15.55
N PHE A 13 -27.11 47.41 16.10
CA PHE A 13 -26.56 46.29 15.34
C PHE A 13 -27.71 45.31 15.08
N GLN A 14 -28.19 45.26 13.84
CA GLN A 14 -28.98 44.11 13.40
C GLN A 14 -28.02 42.94 13.21
N PHE A 15 -28.06 41.99 14.15
CA PHE A 15 -27.53 40.65 13.89
C PHE A 15 -28.52 39.94 12.98
N THR A 16 -28.26 39.96 11.67
CA THR A 16 -28.80 38.93 10.78
C THR A 16 -28.13 37.62 11.16
N VAL A 17 -28.84 36.79 11.93
CA VAL A 17 -28.51 35.37 12.07
C VAL A 17 -28.85 34.74 10.72
N ILE A 18 -27.86 34.63 9.84
CA ILE A 18 -27.95 33.74 8.69
C ILE A 18 -27.87 32.35 9.28
N ASN A 19 -29.00 31.65 9.32
CA ASN A 19 -29.03 30.24 9.67
C ASN A 19 -28.47 29.51 8.44
N ALA A 20 -27.15 29.36 8.38
CA ALA A 20 -26.51 28.55 7.35
C ALA A 20 -27.00 27.11 7.58
N GLN A 21 -27.89 26.65 6.72
CA GLN A 21 -28.38 25.28 6.78
C GLN A 21 -27.25 24.38 6.29
N ASN A 22 -26.91 23.36 7.09
CA ASN A 22 -25.90 22.37 6.72
C ASN A 22 -26.22 21.75 5.34
N PRO A 23 -25.19 21.41 4.53
CA PRO A 23 -25.41 20.83 3.21
C PRO A 23 -26.10 19.47 3.35
N LEU A 24 -27.22 19.30 2.63
CA LEU A 24 -28.00 18.07 2.61
C LEU A 24 -27.91 17.45 1.20
N VAL A 25 -27.44 16.21 1.12
CA VAL A 25 -27.26 15.47 -0.15
C VAL A 25 -28.07 14.19 -0.12
N GLN A 26 -28.74 13.87 -1.24
CA GLN A 26 -29.47 12.62 -1.40
C GLN A 26 -28.56 11.57 -2.04
N THR A 27 -28.35 10.44 -1.35
CA THR A 27 -27.66 9.27 -1.88
C THR A 27 -28.66 8.18 -2.27
N ALA A 28 -28.18 7.09 -2.87
CA ALA A 28 -28.97 5.89 -3.15
C ALA A 28 -29.50 5.20 -1.87
N PHE A 29 -28.82 5.37 -0.74
CA PHE A 29 -29.17 4.75 0.54
C PHE A 29 -30.02 5.66 1.42
N GLY A 30 -29.91 6.98 1.28
CA GLY A 30 -30.69 7.93 2.04
C GLY A 30 -30.12 9.35 2.05
N PRO A 31 -30.82 10.31 2.67
CA PRO A 31 -30.33 11.67 2.83
C PRO A 31 -29.17 11.73 3.84
N ILE A 32 -28.14 12.53 3.56
CA ILE A 32 -27.03 12.78 4.48
C ILE A 32 -26.79 14.28 4.65
N GLU A 33 -26.46 14.69 5.87
CA GLU A 33 -26.22 16.08 6.26
C GLU A 33 -24.75 16.24 6.68
N GLY A 34 -24.00 17.02 5.90
CA GLY A 34 -22.59 17.34 6.14
C GLY A 34 -22.40 18.62 6.96
N LEU A 35 -21.23 19.22 6.84
CA LEU A 35 -20.87 20.54 7.36
C LEU A 35 -20.31 21.42 6.25
N GLN A 36 -20.46 22.72 6.40
CA GLN A 36 -19.69 23.69 5.62
C GLN A 36 -18.54 24.22 6.47
N ASN A 37 -17.31 24.09 5.97
CA ASN A 37 -16.09 24.57 6.59
C ASN A 37 -15.36 25.47 5.59
N ASP A 38 -15.45 26.78 5.80
CA ASP A 38 -15.06 27.81 4.83
C ASP A 38 -15.80 27.64 3.48
N GLU A 39 -15.05 27.41 2.40
CA GLU A 39 -15.56 27.21 1.04
C GLU A 39 -15.75 25.73 0.70
N THR A 40 -15.46 24.81 1.63
CA THR A 40 -15.53 23.37 1.42
C THR A 40 -16.74 22.78 2.15
N LEU A 41 -17.41 21.84 1.48
CA LEU A 41 -18.46 21.01 2.06
C LEU A 41 -17.86 19.67 2.46
N GLU A 42 -18.07 19.28 3.71
CA GLU A 42 -17.47 18.10 4.33
C GLU A 42 -18.57 17.10 4.72
N PHE A 43 -18.41 15.85 4.32
CA PHE A 43 -19.28 14.74 4.69
C PHE A 43 -18.39 13.61 5.23
N LEU A 44 -18.30 13.52 6.55
CA LEU A 44 -17.37 12.63 7.25
C LEU A 44 -18.14 11.46 7.89
N GLY A 45 -17.61 10.24 7.78
CA GLY A 45 -18.23 9.06 8.38
C GLY A 45 -19.48 8.56 7.64
N ILE A 46 -19.46 8.54 6.31
CA ILE A 46 -20.56 7.98 5.50
C ILE A 46 -20.40 6.44 5.42
N PRO A 47 -21.38 5.63 5.86
CA PRO A 47 -21.28 4.18 5.73
C PRO A 47 -21.41 3.78 4.26
N PHE A 48 -20.44 3.02 3.74
CA PHE A 48 -20.53 2.40 2.41
C PHE A 48 -20.82 0.90 2.50
N ALA A 49 -20.79 0.32 3.70
CA ALA A 49 -21.14 -1.06 3.96
C ALA A 49 -21.86 -1.20 5.31
N SER A 50 -22.55 -2.33 5.50
CA SER A 50 -23.00 -2.79 6.81
C SER A 50 -21.80 -3.15 7.70
N PRO A 51 -21.89 -2.96 9.04
CA PRO A 51 -20.78 -3.28 9.95
C PRO A 51 -20.36 -4.75 9.84
N PRO A 52 -19.08 -5.07 9.58
CA PRO A 52 -18.58 -6.44 9.39
C PRO A 52 -18.37 -7.19 10.71
N ILE A 53 -19.38 -7.19 11.59
CA ILE A 53 -19.37 -7.77 12.93
C ILE A 53 -20.15 -9.08 13.02
N GLY A 54 -19.86 -9.89 14.05
CA GLY A 54 -20.55 -11.16 14.28
C GLY A 54 -20.45 -12.07 13.07
N ASP A 55 -21.59 -12.49 12.52
CA ASP A 55 -21.64 -13.38 11.35
C ASP A 55 -21.10 -12.73 10.06
N LEU A 56 -21.02 -11.39 10.00
CA LEU A 56 -20.40 -10.66 8.90
C LEU A 56 -18.87 -10.55 9.03
N ARG A 57 -18.29 -10.97 10.17
CA ARG A 57 -16.84 -11.07 10.29
C ARG A 57 -16.31 -12.14 9.34
N TRP A 58 -15.30 -11.78 8.55
CA TRP A 58 -14.74 -12.59 7.46
C TRP A 58 -15.78 -13.00 6.41
N ARG A 59 -16.64 -12.04 6.04
CA ARG A 59 -17.53 -12.15 4.88
C ARG A 59 -17.23 -11.03 3.87
N PRO A 60 -17.58 -11.22 2.58
CA PRO A 60 -17.68 -10.11 1.64
C PRO A 60 -18.52 -8.97 2.24
N PRO A 61 -18.12 -7.71 2.07
CA PRO A 61 -18.88 -6.59 2.60
C PRO A 61 -20.24 -6.50 1.89
N VAL A 62 -21.24 -6.06 2.64
CA VAL A 62 -22.61 -5.90 2.16
C VAL A 62 -22.97 -4.44 2.19
N ALA A 63 -23.69 -3.94 1.19
CA ALA A 63 -24.18 -2.57 1.18
C ALA A 63 -24.94 -2.21 2.47
N PRO A 64 -24.95 -0.93 2.89
CA PRO A 64 -25.64 -0.52 4.10
C PRO A 64 -27.17 -0.57 3.90
N GLU A 65 -27.89 -0.81 4.99
CA GLU A 65 -29.35 -0.69 4.98
C GLU A 65 -29.78 0.75 4.67
N PRO A 66 -30.74 0.98 3.75
CA PRO A 66 -31.23 2.32 3.45
C PRO A 66 -31.86 3.02 4.65
N TRP A 67 -31.72 4.35 4.72
CA TRP A 67 -32.32 5.20 5.74
C TRP A 67 -33.20 6.30 5.13
N THR A 68 -34.17 6.78 5.92
CA THR A 68 -35.13 7.83 5.49
C THR A 68 -34.96 9.15 6.22
N THR A 69 -34.35 9.13 7.41
CA THR A 69 -34.01 10.33 8.19
C THR A 69 -32.59 10.75 7.84
N PRO A 70 -32.28 12.06 7.67
CA PRO A 70 -30.92 12.52 7.42
C PRO A 70 -29.90 11.94 8.41
N LEU A 71 -28.86 11.30 7.87
CA LEU A 71 -27.71 10.83 8.65
C LEU A 71 -26.73 12.00 8.83
N LEU A 72 -26.32 12.28 10.07
CA LEU A 72 -25.33 13.32 10.37
C LEU A 72 -23.92 12.80 10.08
N THR A 73 -23.28 13.33 9.04
CA THR A 73 -21.95 12.93 8.58
C THR A 73 -20.97 14.08 8.77
N GLN A 74 -20.67 14.38 10.04
CA GLN A 74 -20.01 15.62 10.47
C GLN A 74 -18.70 15.38 11.25
N ALA A 75 -18.34 14.11 11.47
CA ALA A 75 -17.11 13.71 12.14
C ALA A 75 -16.64 12.37 11.56
N PHE A 76 -15.35 12.09 11.66
CA PHE A 76 -14.82 10.79 11.25
C PHE A 76 -15.42 9.65 12.07
N SER A 77 -15.72 8.55 11.37
CA SER A 77 -16.07 7.28 12.01
C SER A 77 -14.83 6.58 12.60
N PRO A 78 -15.02 5.58 13.48
CA PRO A 78 -13.90 4.85 14.07
C PRO A 78 -12.95 4.22 13.03
N LYS A 79 -11.66 4.19 13.37
CA LYS A 79 -10.66 3.41 12.64
C LYS A 79 -10.99 1.91 12.70
N CYS A 80 -10.56 1.14 11.71
CA CYS A 80 -10.61 -0.32 11.81
C CYS A 80 -9.66 -0.85 12.91
N PRO A 81 -9.95 -2.01 13.55
CA PRO A 81 -9.16 -2.51 14.66
C PRO A 81 -7.71 -2.77 14.24
N GLN A 82 -6.77 -2.20 15.01
CA GLN A 82 -5.35 -2.25 14.69
C GLN A 82 -4.47 -2.03 15.94
N LYS A 83 -3.20 -2.44 15.84
CA LYS A 83 -2.14 -1.90 16.70
C LYS A 83 -1.51 -0.74 15.96
N ASN A 84 -1.72 0.47 16.46
CA ASN A 84 -1.14 1.68 15.89
C ASN A 84 0.31 1.83 16.34
N PHE A 85 1.24 1.57 15.42
CA PHE A 85 2.68 1.75 15.56
C PHE A 85 3.08 3.12 15.01
N SER A 86 3.82 3.89 15.80
CA SER A 86 4.52 5.06 15.28
C SER A 86 5.63 4.61 14.32
N GLN A 87 5.82 5.32 13.21
CA GLN A 87 6.88 5.00 12.24
C GLN A 87 8.26 5.08 12.92
N GLY A 88 9.07 4.04 12.78
CA GLY A 88 10.36 3.91 13.46
C GLY A 88 10.29 3.49 14.93
N ASP A 89 9.10 3.16 15.45
CA ASP A 89 8.91 2.60 16.79
C ASP A 89 8.32 1.17 16.74
N THR A 90 8.46 0.47 17.85
CA THR A 90 7.87 -0.83 18.16
C THR A 90 6.77 -0.73 19.22
N THR A 91 6.66 0.41 19.92
CA THR A 91 5.52 0.66 20.81
C THR A 91 4.23 0.81 19.99
N SER A 92 3.12 0.37 20.58
CA SER A 92 1.82 0.48 19.93
C SER A 92 0.70 0.67 20.93
N VAL A 93 -0.40 1.22 20.43
CA VAL A 93 -1.69 1.28 21.12
C VAL A 93 -2.69 0.46 20.34
N VAL A 94 -3.47 -0.38 21.03
CA VAL A 94 -4.61 -1.06 20.42
C VAL A 94 -5.76 -0.07 20.32
N GLU A 95 -6.30 0.10 19.11
CA GLU A 95 -7.41 1.02 18.86
C GLU A 95 -8.32 0.52 17.73
N GLY A 96 -9.46 1.19 17.56
CA GLY A 96 -10.41 0.96 16.48
C GLY A 96 -11.67 0.18 16.89
N ASN A 97 -12.56 0.00 15.92
CA ASN A 97 -13.82 -0.72 16.03
C ASN A 97 -14.07 -1.50 14.73
N GLU A 98 -14.67 -2.68 14.80
CA GLU A 98 -14.99 -3.45 13.59
C GLU A 98 -16.07 -2.78 12.73
N ASP A 99 -16.95 -1.98 13.33
CA ASP A 99 -17.80 -1.04 12.62
C ASP A 99 -16.95 0.15 12.11
N CYS A 100 -16.25 -0.08 11.00
CA CYS A 100 -15.29 0.87 10.43
C CYS A 100 -15.39 1.09 8.91
N LEU A 101 -16.38 0.50 8.22
CA LEU A 101 -16.51 0.61 6.75
C LEU A 101 -17.22 1.91 6.34
N TYR A 102 -16.49 3.00 6.50
CA TYR A 102 -16.93 4.36 6.22
C TYR A 102 -15.99 5.06 5.22
N LEU A 103 -16.54 6.02 4.49
CA LEU A 103 -15.80 6.95 3.64
C LEU A 103 -16.10 8.40 4.02
N ASN A 104 -15.24 9.30 3.57
CA ASN A 104 -15.34 10.74 3.81
C ASN A 104 -15.23 11.48 2.49
N ILE A 105 -15.95 12.60 2.34
CA ILE A 105 -15.99 13.40 1.12
C ILE A 105 -15.76 14.87 1.45
N TRP A 106 -14.84 15.49 0.71
CA TRP A 106 -14.68 16.95 0.64
C TRP A 106 -14.97 17.40 -0.78
N THR A 107 -15.82 18.41 -0.93
CA THR A 107 -16.19 18.96 -2.24
C THR A 107 -16.35 20.48 -2.16
N PRO A 108 -15.92 21.25 -3.17
CA PRO A 108 -16.16 22.69 -3.22
C PRO A 108 -17.61 23.02 -3.60
N ASP A 109 -18.35 22.08 -4.22
CA ASP A 109 -19.70 22.33 -4.73
C ASP A 109 -20.50 21.04 -4.91
N THR A 110 -21.79 21.07 -4.52
CA THR A 110 -22.75 19.97 -4.74
C THR A 110 -23.71 20.24 -5.91
N THR A 111 -23.63 21.40 -6.57
CA THR A 111 -24.63 21.88 -7.54
C THR A 111 -24.35 21.51 -9.01
N GLY A 112 -23.59 20.44 -9.26
CA GLY A 112 -23.43 19.84 -10.59
C GLY A 112 -22.21 20.31 -11.38
N SER A 113 -21.13 20.67 -10.68
CA SER A 113 -19.86 21.10 -11.30
C SER A 113 -19.11 20.00 -12.09
N ASN A 114 -19.54 18.74 -12.03
CA ASN A 114 -18.90 17.57 -12.65
C ASN A 114 -17.38 17.63 -12.45
N LEU A 115 -16.92 17.63 -11.21
CA LEU A 115 -15.49 17.71 -10.89
C LEU A 115 -14.85 16.33 -10.96
N PRO A 116 -13.56 16.21 -11.32
CA PRO A 116 -12.88 14.93 -11.16
C PRO A 116 -12.88 14.53 -9.67
N VAL A 117 -12.90 13.21 -9.45
CA VAL A 117 -12.98 12.60 -8.13
C VAL A 117 -11.65 11.93 -7.82
N MET A 118 -11.00 12.29 -6.73
CA MET A 118 -9.77 11.67 -6.24
C MET A 118 -10.09 10.80 -5.02
N VAL A 119 -9.97 9.48 -5.15
CA VAL A 119 -10.25 8.51 -4.08
C VAL A 119 -8.94 8.00 -3.49
N PHE A 120 -8.67 8.35 -2.24
CA PHE A 120 -7.47 7.97 -1.52
C PHE A 120 -7.66 6.67 -0.74
N ILE A 121 -6.72 5.73 -0.93
CA ILE A 121 -6.60 4.48 -0.18
C ILE A 121 -5.35 4.59 0.70
N HIS A 122 -5.55 4.58 2.02
CA HIS A 122 -4.45 4.82 2.97
C HIS A 122 -3.45 3.64 3.02
N GLY A 123 -2.21 3.95 3.40
CA GLY A 123 -1.15 2.97 3.68
C GLY A 123 -1.24 2.36 5.09
N GLY A 124 -0.12 1.79 5.55
CA GLY A 124 -0.01 1.17 6.89
C GLY A 124 0.16 -0.35 6.89
N GLY A 125 0.78 -0.90 5.84
CA GLY A 125 1.11 -2.33 5.75
C GLY A 125 -0.09 -3.27 5.71
N ASN A 126 -1.29 -2.75 5.39
CA ASN A 126 -2.56 -3.49 5.44
C ASN A 126 -2.93 -4.05 6.83
N GLN A 127 -2.34 -3.50 7.89
CA GLN A 127 -2.57 -3.92 9.28
C GLN A 127 -2.75 -2.75 10.26
N GLN A 128 -2.44 -1.53 9.82
CA GLN A 128 -2.73 -0.28 10.50
C GLN A 128 -3.04 0.82 9.47
N GLY A 129 -3.33 2.04 9.95
CA GLY A 129 -3.67 3.20 9.15
C GLY A 129 -5.15 3.55 9.21
N SER A 130 -5.47 4.78 8.80
CA SER A 130 -6.84 5.26 8.69
C SER A 130 -6.96 6.46 7.75
N ALA A 131 -8.14 6.65 7.15
CA ALA A 131 -8.61 7.87 6.52
C ALA A 131 -8.60 9.10 7.45
N SER A 132 -8.61 8.90 8.78
CA SER A 132 -8.46 9.96 9.80
C SER A 132 -7.11 9.87 10.52
N GLU A 133 -6.05 9.48 9.82
CA GLU A 133 -4.72 9.30 10.41
C GLU A 133 -4.20 10.62 11.01
N PHE A 134 -3.78 10.57 12.28
CA PHE A 134 -3.29 11.74 13.01
C PHE A 134 -1.79 11.56 13.27
N THR A 135 -0.99 12.24 12.45
CA THR A 135 0.47 12.22 12.55
C THR A 135 1.01 13.61 12.30
N LEU A 136 2.23 13.89 12.73
CA LEU A 136 2.85 15.21 12.59
C LEU A 136 1.99 16.34 13.19
N GLY A 137 1.15 16.02 14.19
CA GLY A 137 0.24 16.97 14.84
C GLY A 137 -1.03 17.33 14.06
N THR A 138 -1.32 16.66 12.94
CA THR A 138 -2.46 16.98 12.06
C THR A 138 -3.14 15.72 11.51
N GLU A 139 -4.38 15.85 11.05
CA GLU A 139 -5.06 14.83 10.25
C GLU A 139 -4.48 14.85 8.83
N ILE A 140 -3.48 14.02 8.58
CA ILE A 140 -2.65 14.15 7.38
C ILE A 140 -3.45 13.98 6.08
N TYR A 141 -4.51 13.16 6.10
CA TYR A 141 -5.38 12.89 4.93
C TYR A 141 -6.68 13.70 4.92
N ASN A 142 -6.79 14.76 5.74
CA ASN A 142 -7.93 15.65 5.65
C ASN A 142 -7.98 16.28 4.25
N GLY A 143 -9.03 15.96 3.48
CA GLY A 143 -9.15 16.33 2.07
C GLY A 143 -9.51 17.79 1.81
N LYS A 144 -9.76 18.60 2.84
CA LYS A 144 -10.23 20.00 2.70
C LYS A 144 -9.32 20.83 1.81
N ASN A 145 -8.02 20.86 2.13
CA ASN A 145 -7.05 21.70 1.41
C ASN A 145 -6.83 21.23 -0.03
N LEU A 146 -6.73 19.92 -0.25
CA LEU A 146 -6.62 19.34 -1.59
C LEU A 146 -7.87 19.64 -2.44
N SER A 147 -9.07 19.47 -1.87
CA SER A 147 -10.34 19.75 -2.53
C SER A 147 -10.47 21.21 -2.93
N GLN A 148 -10.21 22.14 -2.00
CA GLN A 148 -10.35 23.57 -2.22
C GLN A 148 -9.31 24.10 -3.22
N ARG A 149 -8.03 23.75 -3.04
CA ARG A 149 -6.94 24.28 -3.87
C ARG A 149 -6.92 23.64 -5.26
N GLY A 150 -7.31 22.37 -5.36
CA GLY A 150 -7.38 21.63 -6.62
C GLY A 150 -8.70 21.79 -7.38
N ASN A 151 -9.74 22.31 -6.72
CA ASN A 151 -11.12 22.30 -7.22
C ASN A 151 -11.54 20.89 -7.67
N VAL A 152 -11.45 19.93 -6.76
CA VAL A 152 -11.75 18.50 -7.00
C VAL A 152 -12.61 17.94 -5.87
N VAL A 153 -13.32 16.83 -6.14
CA VAL A 153 -13.92 16.05 -5.06
C VAL A 153 -12.86 15.09 -4.52
N VAL A 154 -12.61 15.15 -3.21
CA VAL A 154 -11.69 14.21 -2.53
C VAL A 154 -12.51 13.23 -1.73
N VAL A 155 -12.22 11.94 -1.88
CA VAL A 155 -12.81 10.85 -1.10
C VAL A 155 -11.69 10.12 -0.38
N THR A 156 -11.84 9.84 0.91
CA THR A 156 -10.95 8.92 1.64
C THR A 156 -11.77 7.74 2.13
N ILE A 157 -11.24 6.52 2.00
CA ILE A 157 -11.96 5.30 2.38
C ILE A 157 -11.24 4.55 3.51
N GLN A 158 -12.02 3.93 4.39
CA GLN A 158 -11.56 2.86 5.27
C GLN A 158 -11.69 1.49 4.58
N TYR A 159 -10.90 0.53 5.02
CA TYR A 159 -11.03 -0.89 4.66
C TYR A 159 -10.54 -1.77 5.82
N ARG A 160 -11.01 -3.01 5.93
CA ARG A 160 -10.58 -3.92 7.02
C ARG A 160 -9.07 -4.19 6.97
N LEU A 161 -8.47 -4.39 8.15
CA LEU A 161 -7.02 -4.52 8.31
C LEU A 161 -6.62 -5.84 8.96
N GLY A 162 -5.36 -6.24 8.77
CA GLY A 162 -4.74 -7.38 9.43
C GLY A 162 -5.53 -8.69 9.21
N PRO A 163 -5.63 -9.56 10.23
CA PRO A 163 -6.41 -10.79 10.12
C PRO A 163 -7.91 -10.52 9.84
N LEU A 164 -8.46 -9.37 10.23
CA LEU A 164 -9.87 -9.07 9.97
C LEU A 164 -10.15 -8.82 8.48
N GLY A 165 -9.16 -8.32 7.74
CA GLY A 165 -9.26 -8.03 6.30
C GLY A 165 -8.72 -9.13 5.38
N PHE A 166 -7.82 -9.99 5.87
CA PHE A 166 -7.02 -10.86 5.00
C PHE A 166 -6.88 -12.31 5.51
N LEU A 167 -7.65 -12.74 6.52
CA LEU A 167 -7.58 -14.12 7.00
C LEU A 167 -8.03 -15.12 5.92
N VAL A 168 -7.13 -16.06 5.61
CA VAL A 168 -7.40 -17.25 4.80
C VAL A 168 -7.50 -18.45 5.73
N HIS A 169 -8.55 -19.25 5.62
CA HIS A 169 -8.74 -20.43 6.48
C HIS A 169 -9.70 -21.44 5.84
N PRO A 170 -9.45 -22.76 5.92
CA PRO A 170 -10.35 -23.77 5.32
C PRO A 170 -11.80 -23.67 5.80
N GLY A 171 -11.98 -23.34 7.09
CA GLY A 171 -13.30 -23.15 7.69
C GLY A 171 -14.11 -21.98 7.13
N LEU A 172 -13.47 -21.04 6.41
CA LEU A 172 -14.14 -19.93 5.70
C LEU A 172 -14.50 -20.30 4.26
N GLU A 173 -13.74 -21.19 3.63
CA GLU A 173 -13.95 -21.63 2.23
C GLU A 173 -15.29 -22.33 2.07
N VAL A 174 -15.67 -23.15 3.05
CA VAL A 174 -16.94 -23.89 3.06
C VAL A 174 -18.17 -22.99 3.19
N GLU A 175 -17.98 -21.71 3.56
CA GLU A 175 -19.06 -20.78 3.78
C GLU A 175 -19.47 -19.98 2.53
N ASN A 176 -18.77 -20.16 1.41
CA ASN A 176 -19.05 -19.50 0.15
C ASN A 176 -19.01 -20.47 -1.04
N GLY A 177 -19.56 -20.03 -2.18
CA GLY A 177 -19.68 -20.88 -3.37
C GLY A 177 -18.39 -21.04 -4.18
N GLU A 178 -17.37 -20.22 -3.88
CA GLU A 178 -16.13 -20.12 -4.66
C GLU A 178 -14.99 -20.95 -4.05
N ASN A 179 -15.23 -21.60 -2.90
CA ASN A 179 -14.27 -22.44 -2.19
C ASN A 179 -12.92 -21.74 -1.95
N THR A 180 -12.98 -20.46 -1.57
CA THR A 180 -11.82 -19.62 -1.30
C THR A 180 -12.07 -18.69 -0.10
N SER A 181 -11.05 -18.03 0.42
CA SER A 181 -11.17 -17.10 1.55
C SER A 181 -10.09 -16.01 1.52
N GLY A 182 -10.23 -15.00 2.38
CA GLY A 182 -9.35 -13.83 2.38
C GLY A 182 -9.84 -12.74 1.44
N ASN A 183 -8.95 -11.79 1.12
CA ASN A 183 -9.23 -10.62 0.27
C ASN A 183 -10.44 -9.75 0.66
N TYR A 184 -11.01 -9.91 1.85
CA TYR A 184 -12.17 -9.16 2.31
C TYR A 184 -11.93 -7.63 2.30
N ALA A 185 -10.72 -7.21 2.63
CA ALA A 185 -10.27 -5.83 2.52
C ALA A 185 -10.23 -5.29 1.08
N VAL A 186 -9.90 -6.13 0.10
CA VAL A 186 -9.96 -5.75 -1.32
C VAL A 186 -11.42 -5.59 -1.75
N MET A 187 -12.29 -6.49 -1.29
CA MET A 187 -13.74 -6.36 -1.52
C MET A 187 -14.32 -5.11 -0.85
N ASP A 188 -13.81 -4.68 0.31
CA ASP A 188 -14.21 -3.41 0.95
C ASP A 188 -13.88 -2.22 0.05
N GLN A 189 -12.69 -2.21 -0.55
CA GLN A 189 -12.26 -1.15 -1.46
C GLN A 189 -13.12 -1.15 -2.74
N ILE A 190 -13.42 -2.33 -3.30
CA ILE A 190 -14.32 -2.45 -4.47
C ILE A 190 -15.71 -1.90 -4.14
N LEU A 191 -16.31 -2.30 -3.02
CA LEU A 191 -17.64 -1.80 -2.62
C LEU A 191 -17.64 -0.29 -2.35
N ALA A 192 -16.56 0.27 -1.78
CA ALA A 192 -16.42 1.71 -1.62
C ALA A 192 -16.35 2.43 -2.98
N LEU A 193 -15.68 1.86 -3.97
CA LEU A 193 -15.63 2.42 -5.33
C LEU A 193 -16.97 2.28 -6.07
N GLU A 194 -17.70 1.17 -5.89
CA GLU A 194 -19.08 1.03 -6.37
C GLU A 194 -19.99 2.09 -5.75
N TRP A 195 -19.83 2.37 -4.45
CA TRP A 195 -20.55 3.44 -3.77
C TRP A 195 -20.22 4.80 -4.41
N VAL A 196 -18.94 5.09 -4.69
CA VAL A 196 -18.52 6.32 -5.37
C VAL A 196 -19.18 6.41 -6.75
N GLN A 197 -19.13 5.35 -7.54
CA GLN A 197 -19.76 5.31 -8.87
C GLN A 197 -21.27 5.62 -8.82
N GLN A 198 -21.95 5.09 -7.82
CA GLN A 198 -23.40 5.25 -7.67
C GLN A 198 -23.80 6.63 -7.12
N ASN A 199 -22.97 7.26 -6.28
CA ASN A 199 -23.41 8.41 -5.45
C ASN A 199 -22.67 9.71 -5.70
N ILE A 200 -21.44 9.70 -6.22
CA ILE A 200 -20.55 10.89 -6.20
C ILE A 200 -21.09 12.08 -7.02
N ALA A 201 -21.96 11.82 -8.00
CA ALA A 201 -22.64 12.87 -8.75
C ALA A 201 -23.48 13.80 -7.87
N ALA A 202 -24.05 13.29 -6.78
CA ALA A 202 -24.81 14.10 -5.82
C ALA A 202 -23.91 15.05 -5.00
N PHE A 203 -22.60 14.84 -5.05
CA PHE A 203 -21.57 15.64 -4.39
C PHE A 203 -20.82 16.56 -5.37
N GLY A 204 -21.34 16.72 -6.58
CA GLY A 204 -20.74 17.52 -7.66
C GLY A 204 -19.60 16.81 -8.40
N GLY A 205 -19.29 15.56 -8.07
CA GLY A 205 -18.25 14.77 -8.75
C GLY A 205 -18.74 14.13 -10.06
N ASP A 206 -17.81 13.82 -10.94
CA ASP A 206 -18.05 13.11 -12.19
C ASP A 206 -17.57 11.66 -12.05
N ASN A 207 -18.50 10.71 -12.01
CA ASN A 207 -18.21 9.29 -11.85
C ASN A 207 -17.49 8.66 -13.06
N SER A 208 -17.40 9.38 -14.20
CA SER A 208 -16.57 9.00 -15.34
C SER A 208 -15.14 9.57 -15.29
N ARG A 209 -14.81 10.32 -14.24
CA ARG A 209 -13.47 10.88 -13.98
C ARG A 209 -13.02 10.60 -12.56
N VAL A 210 -13.03 9.33 -12.18
CA VAL A 210 -12.51 8.85 -10.90
C VAL A 210 -11.03 8.49 -11.05
N MET A 211 -10.20 9.05 -10.19
CA MET A 211 -8.80 8.70 -9.99
C MET A 211 -8.64 8.02 -8.64
N ILE A 212 -8.14 6.79 -8.60
CA ILE A 212 -7.71 6.16 -7.35
C ILE A 212 -6.23 6.44 -7.09
N PHE A 213 -5.86 6.69 -5.84
CA PHE A 213 -4.48 6.89 -5.46
C PHE A 213 -4.20 6.40 -4.04
N GLY A 214 -2.97 5.98 -3.78
CA GLY A 214 -2.60 5.43 -2.48
C GLY A 214 -1.10 5.30 -2.33
N GLU A 215 -0.66 5.31 -1.07
CA GLU A 215 0.75 5.24 -0.69
C GLU A 215 1.05 3.96 0.09
N SER A 216 2.25 3.40 -0.10
CA SER A 216 2.67 2.18 0.57
C SER A 216 1.70 1.03 0.33
N ALA A 217 1.14 0.41 1.37
CA ALA A 217 0.08 -0.60 1.24
C ALA A 217 -1.14 -0.09 0.46
N GLY A 218 -1.48 1.19 0.55
CA GLY A 218 -2.51 1.81 -0.28
C GLY A 218 -2.13 1.83 -1.76
N GLY A 219 -0.85 2.06 -2.07
CA GLY A 219 -0.30 1.96 -3.42
C GLY A 219 -0.29 0.51 -3.94
N VAL A 220 0.04 -0.46 -3.09
CA VAL A 220 -0.13 -1.90 -3.40
C VAL A 220 -1.59 -2.21 -3.74
N ASN A 221 -2.52 -1.70 -2.95
CA ASN A 221 -3.94 -1.90 -3.14
C ASN A 221 -4.45 -1.26 -4.45
N VAL A 222 -4.02 -0.02 -4.77
CA VAL A 222 -4.28 0.59 -6.09
C VAL A 222 -3.73 -0.27 -7.23
N GLY A 223 -2.50 -0.77 -7.09
CA GLY A 223 -1.90 -1.67 -8.07
C GLY A 223 -2.69 -2.96 -8.25
N ASN A 224 -3.18 -3.56 -7.17
CA ASN A 224 -3.97 -4.79 -7.24
C ASN A 224 -5.39 -4.51 -7.80
N LEU A 225 -5.98 -3.34 -7.55
CA LEU A 225 -7.23 -2.93 -8.20
C LEU A 225 -7.06 -2.76 -9.71
N LEU A 226 -5.85 -2.47 -10.21
CA LEU A 226 -5.59 -2.53 -11.65
C LEU A 226 -5.68 -3.97 -12.18
N THR A 227 -5.34 -4.99 -11.40
CA THR A 227 -5.19 -6.37 -11.88
C THR A 227 -6.36 -7.29 -11.53
N THR A 228 -7.40 -6.80 -10.86
CA THR A 228 -8.64 -7.57 -10.63
C THR A 228 -9.74 -7.17 -11.62
N PRO A 229 -10.40 -8.13 -12.29
CA PRO A 229 -11.52 -7.82 -13.16
C PRO A 229 -12.72 -7.23 -12.40
N MET A 230 -12.82 -7.47 -11.10
CA MET A 230 -13.92 -6.96 -10.26
C MET A 230 -13.91 -5.44 -10.09
N ALA A 231 -12.77 -4.79 -10.33
CA ALA A 231 -12.67 -3.33 -10.27
C ALA A 231 -12.89 -2.65 -11.64
N SER A 232 -13.27 -3.41 -12.67
CA SER A 232 -13.39 -2.89 -14.03
C SER A 232 -14.46 -1.80 -14.15
N GLY A 233 -14.05 -0.67 -14.74
CA GLY A 233 -14.90 0.50 -14.93
C GLY A 233 -15.14 1.36 -13.68
N LEU A 234 -14.62 0.96 -12.50
CA LEU A 234 -14.83 1.72 -11.26
C LEU A 234 -13.94 2.97 -11.14
N PHE A 235 -12.89 3.06 -11.94
CA PHE A 235 -12.00 4.22 -12.03
C PHE A 235 -11.43 4.40 -13.44
N GLN A 236 -10.95 5.60 -13.73
CA GLN A 236 -10.44 6.00 -15.04
C GLN A 236 -8.98 6.46 -15.00
N ARG A 237 -8.38 6.54 -13.81
CA ARG A 237 -6.96 6.90 -13.58
C ARG A 237 -6.45 6.27 -12.30
N ALA A 238 -5.16 6.00 -12.23
CA ALA A 238 -4.53 5.44 -11.04
C ALA A 238 -3.23 6.17 -10.67
N CYS A 239 -2.90 6.21 -9.37
CA CYS A 239 -1.60 6.65 -8.89
C CYS A 239 -1.08 5.73 -7.78
N ILE A 240 0.10 5.14 -8.02
CA ILE A 240 0.78 4.22 -7.10
C ILE A 240 1.97 4.95 -6.48
N GLN A 241 1.88 5.29 -5.19
CA GLN A 241 2.95 5.99 -4.48
C GLN A 241 3.73 5.02 -3.60
N SER A 242 5.05 4.93 -3.81
CA SER A 242 5.97 4.09 -3.03
C SER A 242 5.51 2.64 -2.90
N ALA A 243 5.20 1.99 -4.04
CA ALA A 243 4.72 0.60 -4.05
C ALA A 243 4.80 -0.05 -5.45
N GLY A 244 4.51 -1.36 -5.47
CA GLY A 244 4.10 -2.09 -6.67
C GLY A 244 3.05 -3.14 -6.30
N PRO A 245 2.18 -3.54 -7.24
CA PRO A 245 1.19 -4.57 -6.98
C PRO A 245 1.89 -5.87 -6.57
N ASN A 246 1.32 -6.55 -5.59
CA ASN A 246 1.80 -7.85 -5.15
C ASN A 246 0.68 -8.62 -4.47
N LEU A 247 0.71 -9.94 -4.68
CA LEU A 247 -0.16 -10.91 -4.04
C LEU A 247 0.69 -11.89 -3.22
N GLN A 248 0.08 -12.52 -2.22
CA GLN A 248 0.61 -13.72 -1.59
C GLN A 248 0.12 -14.96 -2.34
N ASN A 249 0.93 -16.02 -2.36
CA ASN A 249 0.42 -17.34 -2.70
C ASN A 249 -0.67 -17.75 -1.68
N TYR A 250 -1.73 -18.38 -2.17
CA TYR A 250 -2.83 -18.81 -1.33
C TYR A 250 -2.40 -19.81 -0.25
N SER A 251 -1.54 -20.76 -0.60
CA SER A 251 -1.00 -21.76 0.34
C SER A 251 -0.26 -21.13 1.52
N ASP A 252 0.60 -20.14 1.26
CA ASP A 252 1.32 -19.43 2.31
C ASP A 252 0.37 -18.63 3.21
N ALA A 253 -0.72 -18.09 2.64
CA ALA A 253 -1.74 -17.40 3.40
C ALA A 253 -2.59 -18.36 4.24
N LEU A 254 -2.87 -19.56 3.73
CA LEU A 254 -3.54 -20.63 4.45
C LEU A 254 -2.72 -21.08 5.67
N ASP A 255 -1.42 -21.32 5.49
CA ASP A 255 -0.50 -21.67 6.57
C ASP A 255 -0.46 -20.56 7.63
N ASN A 256 -0.40 -19.30 7.20
CA ASN A 256 -0.43 -18.15 8.10
C ASN A 256 -1.75 -18.04 8.88
N GLY A 257 -2.87 -18.36 8.25
CA GLY A 257 -4.20 -18.30 8.85
C GLY A 257 -4.48 -19.43 9.84
N MET A 258 -4.05 -20.65 9.53
CA MET A 258 -4.08 -21.77 10.48
C MET A 258 -3.18 -21.49 11.68
N ALA A 259 -1.94 -21.03 11.44
CA ALA A 259 -1.04 -20.65 12.54
C ALA A 259 -1.59 -19.48 13.39
N PHE A 260 -2.39 -18.59 12.78
CA PHE A 260 -3.10 -17.54 13.52
C PHE A 260 -4.21 -18.12 14.40
N ALA A 261 -5.03 -19.03 13.88
CA ALA A 261 -6.05 -19.75 14.65
C ALA A 261 -5.44 -20.50 15.84
N ASP A 262 -4.35 -21.24 15.60
CA ASP A 262 -3.57 -21.96 16.61
C ASP A 262 -3.03 -21.01 17.70
N SER A 263 -2.53 -19.85 17.31
CA SER A 263 -1.99 -18.86 18.27
C SER A 263 -3.02 -18.33 19.27
N LEU A 264 -4.31 -18.44 18.91
CA LEU A 264 -5.45 -18.07 19.74
C LEU A 264 -6.06 -19.27 20.47
N ASN A 265 -5.44 -20.46 20.35
CA ASN A 265 -5.92 -21.73 20.88
C ASN A 265 -7.31 -22.11 20.33
N ALA A 266 -7.60 -21.78 19.06
CA ALA A 266 -8.72 -22.39 18.36
C ALA A 266 -8.49 -23.89 18.27
N THR A 267 -9.54 -24.69 18.46
CA THR A 267 -9.47 -26.16 18.40
C THR A 267 -10.76 -26.72 17.84
N GLY A 268 -10.68 -27.84 17.14
CA GLY A 268 -11.84 -28.56 16.61
C GLY A 268 -11.69 -28.85 15.13
N THR A 269 -12.81 -28.91 14.43
CA THR A 269 -12.85 -28.84 12.97
C THR A 269 -12.66 -27.39 12.50
N ASP A 270 -12.27 -27.18 11.24
CA ASP A 270 -12.03 -25.83 10.71
C ASP A 270 -13.24 -24.88 10.88
N ILE A 271 -14.47 -25.42 10.81
CA ILE A 271 -15.71 -24.67 11.04
C ILE A 271 -15.85 -24.27 12.51
N GLU A 272 -15.53 -25.16 13.44
CA GLU A 272 -15.57 -24.89 14.88
C GLU A 272 -14.51 -23.86 15.27
N GLU A 273 -13.34 -23.90 14.64
CA GLU A 273 -12.29 -22.89 14.81
C GLU A 273 -12.74 -21.51 14.37
N ILE A 274 -13.35 -21.38 13.19
CA ILE A 274 -13.91 -20.10 12.73
C ILE A 274 -15.04 -19.62 13.64
N ALA A 275 -15.92 -20.50 14.09
CA ALA A 275 -16.98 -20.15 15.04
C ALA A 275 -16.38 -19.64 16.37
N TYR A 276 -15.32 -20.27 16.87
CA TYR A 276 -14.57 -19.80 18.03
C TYR A 276 -13.95 -18.42 17.78
N LEU A 277 -13.22 -18.25 16.68
CA LEU A 277 -12.55 -17.00 16.33
C LEU A 277 -13.54 -15.83 16.12
N ARG A 278 -14.76 -16.07 15.64
CA ARG A 278 -15.83 -15.06 15.59
C ARG A 278 -16.33 -14.64 16.99
N SER A 279 -16.18 -15.48 18.00
CA SER A 279 -16.53 -15.16 19.39
C SER A 279 -15.46 -14.37 20.14
N VAL A 280 -14.22 -14.36 19.64
CA VAL A 280 -13.10 -13.59 20.20
C VAL A 280 -13.30 -12.11 19.89
N ASP A 281 -13.03 -11.23 20.84
CA ASP A 281 -13.10 -9.78 20.61
C ASP A 281 -11.98 -9.30 19.67
N ALA A 282 -12.26 -8.21 18.94
CA ALA A 282 -11.32 -7.71 17.94
C ALA A 282 -9.97 -7.29 18.51
N GLU A 283 -9.92 -6.76 19.74
CA GLU A 283 -8.69 -6.38 20.42
C GLU A 283 -7.77 -7.60 20.66
N THR A 284 -8.34 -8.72 21.12
CA THR A 284 -7.59 -9.96 21.26
C THR A 284 -7.07 -10.48 19.92
N LEU A 285 -7.88 -10.43 18.85
CA LEU A 285 -7.49 -10.89 17.51
C LEU A 285 -6.29 -10.13 16.92
N ILE A 286 -6.14 -8.84 17.25
CA ILE A 286 -5.06 -7.99 16.71
C ILE A 286 -3.89 -7.82 17.69
N SER A 287 -4.01 -8.30 18.93
CA SER A 287 -2.99 -8.10 19.97
C SER A 287 -1.60 -8.62 19.59
N GLY A 288 -1.57 -9.70 18.79
CA GLY A 288 -0.35 -10.35 18.28
C GLY A 288 0.27 -9.69 17.05
N LEU A 289 -0.30 -8.60 16.49
CA LEU A 289 0.29 -7.91 15.35
C LEU A 289 1.65 -7.29 15.73
N GLU A 290 2.62 -7.36 14.80
CA GLU A 290 3.93 -6.73 14.90
C GLU A 290 3.99 -5.47 14.02
N SER A 291 4.94 -4.55 14.26
CA SER A 291 5.07 -3.35 13.41
C SER A 291 5.38 -3.71 11.95
N PRO A 292 4.66 -3.11 10.97
CA PRO A 292 4.85 -3.44 9.56
C PRO A 292 6.19 -2.94 9.01
N LEU A 293 6.86 -2.02 9.73
CA LEU A 293 8.14 -1.41 9.33
C LEU A 293 9.27 -1.71 10.34
N ASN A 294 9.14 -2.78 11.13
CA ASN A 294 10.10 -3.12 12.18
C ASN A 294 11.51 -3.36 11.61
N GLY A 295 12.51 -2.68 12.18
CA GLY A 295 13.89 -2.73 11.70
C GLY A 295 14.12 -1.94 10.41
N GLY A 296 13.15 -1.13 9.98
CA GLY A 296 13.26 -0.31 8.79
C GLY A 296 12.98 -1.02 7.49
N PHE A 297 12.37 -2.20 7.48
CA PHE A 297 11.94 -2.86 6.25
C PHE A 297 10.49 -3.33 6.35
N VAL A 298 9.79 -3.35 5.20
CA VAL A 298 8.38 -3.77 5.13
C VAL A 298 8.24 -5.27 5.40
N ARG A 299 7.39 -5.63 6.35
CA ARG A 299 6.96 -7.01 6.66
C ARG A 299 5.47 -7.14 6.40
N SER A 300 5.10 -7.79 5.30
CA SER A 300 3.69 -7.94 4.92
C SER A 300 3.20 -9.37 5.15
N LYS A 301 2.72 -9.66 6.37
CA LYS A 301 2.04 -10.94 6.66
C LYS A 301 0.59 -10.94 6.16
N TRP A 302 -0.10 -9.80 6.28
CA TRP A 302 -1.49 -9.63 5.88
C TRP A 302 -1.56 -8.79 4.62
N LYS A 303 -1.87 -9.41 3.49
CA LYS A 303 -1.93 -8.77 2.18
C LYS A 303 -2.86 -9.55 1.24
N PRO A 304 -3.25 -8.99 0.08
CA PRO A 304 -4.06 -9.71 -0.89
C PRO A 304 -3.43 -11.03 -1.34
N VAL A 305 -4.26 -12.02 -1.66
CA VAL A 305 -3.85 -13.39 -2.01
C VAL A 305 -4.35 -13.76 -3.40
N LEU A 306 -3.61 -14.63 -4.09
CA LEU A 306 -4.03 -15.21 -5.37
C LEU A 306 -5.10 -16.27 -5.10
N ASP A 307 -6.38 -15.89 -5.17
CA ASP A 307 -7.51 -16.71 -4.72
C ASP A 307 -8.27 -17.44 -5.85
N ASN A 308 -7.88 -17.22 -7.10
CA ASN A 308 -8.57 -17.67 -8.31
C ASN A 308 -10.03 -17.18 -8.42
N TYR A 309 -10.37 -16.09 -7.73
CA TYR A 309 -11.70 -15.47 -7.75
C TYR A 309 -11.62 -13.95 -7.95
N LEU A 310 -11.00 -13.22 -7.02
CA LEU A 310 -10.65 -11.80 -7.23
C LEU A 310 -9.40 -11.67 -8.09
N PHE A 311 -8.46 -12.58 -7.93
CA PHE A 311 -7.20 -12.61 -8.65
C PHE A 311 -7.00 -13.98 -9.27
N GLU A 312 -6.99 -14.04 -10.60
CA GLU A 312 -6.82 -15.27 -11.37
C GLU A 312 -5.35 -15.57 -11.69
N ASP A 313 -4.49 -14.54 -11.64
CA ASP A 313 -3.05 -14.67 -11.88
C ASP A 313 -2.27 -13.61 -11.05
N THR A 314 -0.96 -13.75 -11.03
CA THR A 314 -0.06 -12.76 -10.44
C THR A 314 -0.16 -11.42 -11.17
N PRO A 315 0.00 -10.28 -10.49
CA PRO A 315 -0.15 -8.97 -11.10
C PRO A 315 0.72 -8.76 -12.34
N ILE A 316 1.93 -9.32 -12.34
CA ILE A 316 2.86 -9.18 -13.46
C ILE A 316 2.36 -9.89 -14.71
N ASN A 317 1.83 -11.11 -14.56
CA ASN A 317 1.27 -11.88 -15.65
C ASN A 317 0.00 -11.21 -16.19
N THR A 318 -0.91 -10.77 -15.30
CA THR A 318 -2.11 -10.02 -15.70
C THR A 318 -1.78 -8.76 -16.49
N ILE A 319 -0.73 -8.04 -16.11
CA ILE A 319 -0.28 -6.86 -16.86
C ILE A 319 0.31 -7.27 -18.22
N GLN A 320 1.12 -8.33 -18.28
CA GLN A 320 1.76 -8.80 -19.51
C GLN A 320 0.78 -9.38 -20.53
N THR A 321 -0.32 -9.97 -20.09
CA THR A 321 -1.39 -10.46 -20.99
C THR A 321 -2.25 -9.31 -21.52
N GLY A 322 -2.19 -8.12 -20.90
CA GLY A 322 -3.06 -6.99 -21.21
C GLY A 322 -4.43 -7.05 -20.53
N GLU A 323 -4.71 -8.10 -19.75
CA GLU A 323 -5.99 -8.37 -19.07
C GLU A 323 -6.14 -7.62 -17.73
N PHE A 324 -5.71 -6.36 -17.70
CA PHE A 324 -5.80 -5.48 -16.54
C PHE A 324 -6.63 -4.23 -16.86
N ASN A 325 -7.02 -3.47 -15.84
CA ASN A 325 -7.73 -2.21 -15.99
C ASN A 325 -6.79 -1.13 -16.55
N GLN A 326 -6.78 -0.99 -17.87
CA GLN A 326 -5.90 -0.06 -18.59
C GLN A 326 -6.38 1.39 -18.44
N VAL A 327 -5.62 2.19 -17.70
CA VAL A 327 -5.90 3.60 -17.44
C VAL A 327 -4.60 4.40 -17.40
N PRO A 328 -4.63 5.74 -17.60
CA PRO A 328 -3.48 6.58 -17.31
C PRO A 328 -2.96 6.33 -15.89
N LEU A 329 -1.63 6.25 -15.75
CA LEU A 329 -0.97 5.91 -14.48
C LEU A 329 0.09 6.93 -14.08
N ILE A 330 0.08 7.35 -12.82
CA ILE A 330 1.26 7.92 -12.13
C ILE A 330 1.86 6.84 -11.22
N ILE A 331 3.19 6.70 -11.19
CA ILE A 331 3.87 5.79 -10.27
C ILE A 331 5.23 6.33 -9.83
N GLY A 332 5.65 6.10 -8.59
CA GLY A 332 6.96 6.56 -8.15
C GLY A 332 7.33 6.12 -6.74
N SER A 333 8.49 6.59 -6.28
CA SER A 333 9.03 6.33 -4.95
C SER A 333 9.74 7.57 -4.42
N ASN A 334 10.02 7.55 -3.12
CA ASN A 334 10.83 8.56 -2.44
C ASN A 334 12.31 8.12 -2.42
N ALA A 335 13.22 9.08 -2.22
CA ALA A 335 14.66 8.81 -2.30
C ALA A 335 15.26 8.09 -1.09
N ASP A 336 14.60 8.18 0.06
CA ASP A 336 15.10 7.69 1.35
C ASP A 336 14.01 6.92 2.11
N GLU A 337 13.16 6.16 1.40
CA GLU A 337 11.94 5.51 1.91
C GLU A 337 12.07 5.05 3.37
N MET A 338 13.03 4.18 3.67
CA MET A 338 13.11 3.56 4.98
C MET A 338 13.93 4.35 6.01
N SER A 339 14.41 5.54 5.69
CA SER A 339 15.32 6.29 6.56
C SER A 339 14.72 6.65 7.92
N LEU A 340 13.42 6.92 8.03
CA LEU A 340 12.78 7.21 9.33
C LEU A 340 12.63 5.94 10.17
N SER A 341 12.35 4.81 9.53
CA SER A 341 12.15 3.52 10.20
C SER A 341 13.46 2.74 10.42
N ALA A 342 14.53 3.11 9.73
CA ALA A 342 15.82 2.44 9.82
C ALA A 342 16.46 2.62 11.20
N PRO A 343 17.13 1.57 11.73
CA PRO A 343 17.82 1.67 13.02
C PRO A 343 18.74 2.88 13.10
N ALA A 344 18.75 3.55 14.25
CA ALA A 344 19.62 4.70 14.48
C ALA A 344 21.11 4.35 14.31
N VAL A 345 21.48 3.13 14.70
CA VAL A 345 22.81 2.57 14.51
C VAL A 345 22.69 1.33 13.63
N VAL A 346 23.36 1.37 12.48
CA VAL A 346 23.48 0.23 11.56
C VAL A 346 24.94 -0.21 11.51
N THR A 347 25.14 -1.52 11.58
CA THR A 347 26.47 -2.15 11.47
C THR A 347 26.64 -2.80 10.10
N GLU A 348 27.89 -3.05 9.72
CA GLU A 348 28.22 -3.83 8.51
C GLU A 348 27.49 -5.19 8.48
N ALA A 349 27.40 -5.87 9.63
CA ALA A 349 26.71 -7.16 9.73
C ALA A 349 25.21 -7.05 9.38
N MET A 350 24.57 -5.93 9.69
CA MET A 350 23.16 -5.69 9.35
C MET A 350 22.98 -5.45 7.85
N VAL A 351 23.91 -4.72 7.22
CA VAL A 351 23.94 -4.55 5.76
C VAL A 351 24.13 -5.90 5.08
N ASN A 352 25.10 -6.69 5.53
CA ASN A 352 25.37 -8.02 4.99
C ASN A 352 24.18 -8.97 5.19
N ALA A 353 23.45 -8.84 6.30
CA ALA A 353 22.23 -9.60 6.54
C ALA A 353 21.12 -9.25 5.53
N LEU A 354 20.94 -7.97 5.19
CA LEU A 354 19.98 -7.56 4.15
C LEU A 354 20.37 -8.09 2.78
N ILE A 355 21.65 -7.97 2.40
CA ILE A 355 22.15 -8.50 1.13
C ILE A 355 21.91 -10.01 1.08
N ASN A 356 22.23 -10.75 2.14
CA ASN A 356 21.97 -12.19 2.20
C ASN A 356 20.49 -12.55 2.14
N LEU A 357 19.61 -11.70 2.69
CA LEU A 357 18.17 -11.93 2.73
C LEU A 357 17.51 -11.70 1.36
N PHE A 358 17.89 -10.64 0.64
CA PHE A 358 17.19 -10.22 -0.58
C PHE A 358 17.95 -10.52 -1.87
N ILE A 359 19.27 -10.76 -1.82
CA ILE A 359 20.11 -10.94 -3.01
C ILE A 359 20.61 -12.40 -3.08
N PRO A 360 20.32 -13.13 -4.17
CA PRO A 360 20.89 -14.46 -4.40
C PRO A 360 22.42 -14.44 -4.39
N TYR A 361 23.04 -15.54 -3.92
CA TYR A 361 24.49 -15.62 -3.65
C TYR A 361 25.37 -15.09 -4.79
N ASN A 362 25.06 -15.44 -6.04
CA ASN A 362 25.83 -15.06 -7.23
C ASN A 362 25.82 -13.55 -7.53
N PHE A 363 24.84 -12.80 -7.00
CA PHE A 363 24.71 -11.36 -7.20
C PHE A 363 25.20 -10.54 -6.00
N ARG A 364 25.50 -11.15 -4.85
CA ARG A 364 25.94 -10.45 -3.64
C ARG A 364 27.23 -9.63 -3.85
N PRO A 365 28.27 -10.10 -4.58
CA PRO A 365 29.44 -9.26 -4.86
C PRO A 365 29.08 -7.98 -5.62
N LEU A 366 28.20 -8.09 -6.63
CA LEU A 366 27.70 -6.92 -7.37
C LEU A 366 26.90 -5.98 -6.47
N ALA A 367 26.12 -6.51 -5.52
CA ALA A 367 25.43 -5.69 -4.52
C ALA A 367 26.41 -4.93 -3.63
N HIS A 368 27.51 -5.54 -3.20
CA HIS A 368 28.54 -4.81 -2.45
C HIS A 368 29.16 -3.69 -3.28
N ASP A 369 29.60 -3.99 -4.51
CA ASP A 369 30.22 -3.01 -5.41
C ASP A 369 29.29 -1.83 -5.76
N LEU A 370 27.98 -2.07 -5.91
CA LEU A 370 27.01 -1.03 -6.29
C LEU A 370 26.59 -0.12 -5.13
N TYR A 371 26.77 -0.55 -3.88
CA TYR A 371 26.29 0.18 -2.70
C TYR A 371 27.39 0.67 -1.77
N GLU A 372 28.65 0.22 -1.92
CA GLU A 372 29.75 0.59 -1.01
C GLU A 372 29.98 2.11 -0.90
N ASP A 373 29.70 2.86 -1.96
CA ASP A 373 29.90 4.31 -2.04
C ASP A 373 28.69 5.14 -1.58
N GLU A 374 27.60 4.53 -1.10
CA GLU A 374 26.40 5.27 -0.65
C GLU A 374 26.63 6.05 0.67
N GLY A 375 27.74 5.81 1.36
CA GLY A 375 28.13 6.55 2.57
C GLY A 375 28.29 5.64 3.79
N THR A 376 27.60 5.97 4.87
CA THR A 376 27.66 5.18 6.10
C THR A 376 26.92 3.84 5.94
N PHE A 377 27.17 2.87 6.82
CA PHE A 377 26.38 1.62 6.81
C PHE A 377 24.87 1.86 6.92
N ARG A 378 24.45 2.96 7.57
CA ARG A 378 23.04 3.34 7.63
C ARG A 378 22.52 3.81 6.28
N ASP A 379 23.30 4.62 5.56
CA ASP A 379 22.94 5.09 4.23
C ASP A 379 22.83 3.90 3.26
N ILE A 380 23.80 2.98 3.30
CA ILE A 380 23.77 1.72 2.53
C ILE A 380 22.50 0.92 2.84
N TYR A 381 22.17 0.76 4.11
CA TYR A 381 20.99 0.00 4.56
C TYR A 381 19.69 0.62 4.06
N VAL A 382 19.54 1.95 4.18
CA VAL A 382 18.38 2.68 3.67
C VAL A 382 18.27 2.56 2.16
N GLN A 383 19.38 2.69 1.44
CA GLN A 383 19.39 2.67 -0.02
C GLN A 383 19.11 1.26 -0.57
N LEU A 384 19.62 0.20 0.06
CA LEU A 384 19.27 -1.19 -0.27
C LEU A 384 17.75 -1.42 -0.17
N LEU A 385 17.14 -0.99 0.93
CA LEU A 385 15.70 -1.18 1.15
C LEU A 385 14.83 -0.28 0.27
N THR A 386 15.26 0.97 0.06
CA THR A 386 14.62 1.91 -0.88
C THR A 386 14.54 1.29 -2.28
N ASP A 387 15.60 0.64 -2.73
CA ASP A 387 15.59 0.01 -4.05
C ASP A 387 14.82 -1.30 -4.09
N ALA A 388 15.05 -2.19 -3.11
CA ALA A 388 14.44 -3.51 -3.07
C ALA A 388 12.91 -3.45 -2.95
N GLN A 389 12.40 -2.57 -2.09
CA GLN A 389 10.99 -2.57 -1.69
C GLN A 389 10.14 -1.53 -2.42
N PHE A 390 10.76 -0.50 -3.03
CA PHE A 390 10.02 0.64 -3.58
C PHE A 390 10.46 1.01 -5.00
N THR A 391 11.71 1.42 -5.19
CA THR A 391 12.16 2.01 -6.47
C THR A 391 12.23 0.99 -7.60
N ALA A 392 12.77 -0.22 -7.37
CA ALA A 392 12.82 -1.26 -8.39
C ALA A 392 11.43 -1.86 -8.70
N PRO A 393 10.57 -2.20 -7.71
CA PRO A 393 9.17 -2.59 -7.98
C PRO A 393 8.38 -1.53 -8.75
N SER A 394 8.53 -0.23 -8.41
CA SER A 394 7.90 0.87 -9.15
C SER A 394 8.37 0.90 -10.61
N ARG A 395 9.67 0.71 -10.85
CA ARG A 395 10.22 0.61 -12.21
C ARG A 395 9.64 -0.56 -13.00
N ARG A 396 9.60 -1.76 -12.41
CA ARG A 396 9.06 -2.97 -13.06
C ARG A 396 7.60 -2.77 -13.45
N THR A 397 6.81 -2.22 -12.54
CA THR A 397 5.38 -1.93 -12.75
C THR A 397 5.19 -0.90 -13.87
N ALA A 398 5.90 0.24 -13.82
CA ALA A 398 5.86 1.26 -14.86
C ALA A 398 6.25 0.69 -16.25
N ARG A 399 7.33 -0.10 -16.28
CA ARG A 399 7.80 -0.78 -17.49
C ARG A 399 6.73 -1.68 -18.08
N CYS A 400 6.16 -2.58 -17.29
CA CYS A 400 5.18 -3.54 -17.80
C CYS A 400 3.89 -2.90 -18.24
N ILE A 401 3.38 -1.93 -17.48
CA ILE A 401 2.16 -1.23 -17.86
C ILE A 401 2.42 -0.43 -19.14
N SER A 402 3.51 0.35 -19.23
CA SER A 402 3.81 1.16 -20.43
C SER A 402 3.98 0.35 -21.73
N GLN A 403 4.29 -0.94 -21.63
CA GLN A 403 4.43 -1.81 -22.79
C GLN A 403 3.13 -2.52 -23.18
N ASN A 404 2.16 -2.62 -22.26
CA ASN A 404 0.94 -3.43 -22.43
C ASN A 404 -0.35 -2.61 -22.36
N GLN A 405 -0.26 -1.28 -22.43
CA GLN A 405 -1.40 -0.38 -22.69
C GLN A 405 -0.99 0.80 -23.57
N ASP A 406 -1.98 1.43 -24.20
CA ASP A 406 -1.80 2.69 -24.92
C ASP A 406 -1.95 3.93 -24.02
N ALA A 407 -2.54 3.77 -22.83
CA ALA A 407 -2.72 4.89 -21.90
C ALA A 407 -1.39 5.34 -21.27
N PRO A 408 -1.18 6.65 -21.08
CA PRO A 408 0.12 7.17 -20.70
C PRO A 408 0.50 6.78 -19.27
N VAL A 409 1.78 6.47 -19.08
CA VAL A 409 2.38 6.21 -17.77
C VAL A 409 3.33 7.36 -17.45
N TYR A 410 3.36 7.82 -16.20
CA TYR A 410 4.24 8.88 -15.74
C TYR A 410 4.97 8.41 -14.47
N ARG A 411 6.30 8.44 -14.50
CA ARG A 411 7.13 8.03 -13.36
C ARG A 411 7.69 9.24 -12.62
N TYR A 412 7.62 9.26 -11.29
CA TYR A 412 8.30 10.28 -10.47
C TYR A 412 9.33 9.68 -9.51
N PHE A 413 10.21 10.55 -9.00
CA PHE A 413 11.09 10.29 -7.89
C PHE A 413 11.13 11.50 -6.97
N PHE A 414 10.66 11.35 -5.73
CA PHE A 414 10.58 12.45 -4.78
C PHE A 414 11.88 12.53 -3.96
N THR A 415 12.60 13.65 -4.08
CA THR A 415 13.95 13.82 -3.49
C THR A 415 14.03 14.96 -2.48
N TYR A 416 12.91 15.60 -2.17
CA TYR A 416 12.90 16.76 -1.29
C TYR A 416 12.97 16.38 0.19
N ALA A 417 13.98 16.91 0.87
CA ALA A 417 14.11 16.82 2.32
C ALA A 417 13.55 18.09 2.96
N HIS A 418 12.61 17.95 3.90
CA HIS A 418 12.07 19.08 4.66
C HIS A 418 13.16 19.72 5.54
N SER A 419 12.95 20.93 6.05
CA SER A 419 13.94 21.57 6.93
C SER A 419 13.96 20.97 8.35
N GLY A 420 15.03 21.27 9.09
CA GLY A 420 15.16 20.91 10.50
C GLY A 420 15.50 19.44 10.75
N VAL A 421 15.12 18.93 11.93
CA VAL A 421 15.45 17.54 12.35
C VAL A 421 14.79 16.52 11.42
N VAL A 422 13.58 16.79 10.94
CA VAL A 422 12.87 15.93 9.98
C VAL A 422 13.68 15.77 8.69
N GLY A 423 14.36 16.83 8.23
CA GLY A 423 15.24 16.80 7.06
C GLY A 423 16.41 15.85 7.15
N SER A 424 16.85 15.46 8.35
CA SER A 424 17.92 14.47 8.53
C SER A 424 17.53 13.05 8.06
N TYR A 425 16.24 12.82 7.84
CA TYR A 425 15.71 11.60 7.24
C TYR A 425 15.57 11.72 5.72
N GLY A 426 15.92 12.85 5.11
CA GLY A 426 15.78 13.02 3.67
C GLY A 426 14.33 12.94 3.21
N ALA A 427 14.11 12.34 2.03
CA ALA A 427 12.79 12.06 1.48
C ALA A 427 12.30 10.68 1.95
N TYR A 428 11.87 10.59 3.21
CA TYR A 428 11.45 9.32 3.81
C TYR A 428 10.04 8.86 3.35
N HIS A 429 9.68 7.62 3.67
CA HIS A 429 8.45 6.97 3.22
C HIS A 429 7.19 7.71 3.67
N GLY A 430 6.32 8.04 2.71
CA GLY A 430 5.06 8.75 2.90
C GLY A 430 5.17 10.25 3.14
N ILE A 431 6.38 10.84 3.14
CA ILE A 431 6.56 12.27 3.42
C ILE A 431 5.94 13.17 2.36
N GLU A 432 5.76 12.70 1.13
CA GLU A 432 5.14 13.48 0.06
C GLU A 432 3.64 13.74 0.31
N LEU A 433 2.99 12.93 1.15
CA LEU A 433 1.55 13.04 1.43
C LEU A 433 1.20 14.34 2.16
N ILE A 434 2.05 14.85 3.06
CA ILE A 434 1.77 16.12 3.73
C ILE A 434 1.83 17.31 2.76
N TYR A 435 2.65 17.22 1.70
CA TYR A 435 2.70 18.21 0.63
C TYR A 435 1.51 18.10 -0.33
N LEU A 436 1.08 16.87 -0.64
CA LEU A 436 -0.06 16.63 -1.51
C LEU A 436 -1.39 17.05 -0.87
N PHE A 437 -1.69 16.58 0.34
CA PHE A 437 -2.90 16.96 1.07
C PHE A 437 -2.83 18.39 1.62
N ASN A 438 -1.61 18.88 1.83
CA ASN A 438 -1.31 20.26 2.19
C ASN A 438 -1.97 20.70 3.51
N ASN A 439 -1.75 19.91 4.56
CA ASN A 439 -2.31 20.13 5.90
C ASN A 439 -1.26 20.69 6.89
N PHE A 440 -0.35 21.54 6.41
CA PHE A 440 0.75 22.11 7.19
C PHE A 440 0.31 23.06 8.30
N GLU A 441 -0.80 23.79 8.11
CA GLU A 441 -1.28 24.82 9.04
C GLU A 441 -1.47 24.32 10.48
N ASN A 442 -1.82 23.04 10.63
CA ASN A 442 -2.05 22.39 11.91
C ASN A 442 -0.91 21.43 12.29
N SER A 443 0.10 21.27 11.43
CA SER A 443 1.18 20.32 11.64
C SER A 443 2.34 20.92 12.44
N ILE A 444 3.12 20.07 13.10
CA ILE A 444 4.36 20.45 13.77
C ILE A 444 5.44 20.92 12.77
N MET A 445 5.26 20.68 11.47
CA MET A 445 6.17 21.06 10.39
C MET A 445 5.82 22.42 9.77
N GLY A 446 4.57 22.88 9.87
CA GLY A 446 4.12 24.11 9.19
C GLY A 446 4.56 25.43 9.83
N GLY A 447 5.25 25.40 10.97
CA GLY A 447 5.74 26.60 11.65
C GLY A 447 7.12 27.05 11.19
N THR A 448 7.36 28.36 11.05
CA THR A 448 8.70 28.92 10.87
C THR A 448 9.58 28.61 12.10
N PRO A 449 10.85 28.18 11.95
CA PRO A 449 11.66 28.13 10.73
C PRO A 449 11.68 26.78 10.00
N LEU A 450 10.78 25.84 10.32
CA LEU A 450 10.71 24.52 9.67
C LEU A 450 10.05 24.62 8.29
N HIS A 451 8.97 25.38 8.18
CA HIS A 451 8.33 25.68 6.89
C HIS A 451 9.03 26.83 6.17
N THR A 452 9.39 26.62 4.92
CA THR A 452 10.18 27.53 4.06
C THR A 452 9.50 27.75 2.71
N ILE A 453 9.98 28.73 1.95
CA ILE A 453 9.48 29.03 0.60
C ILE A 453 9.71 27.86 -0.39
N GLN A 454 10.68 26.99 -0.09
CA GLN A 454 10.91 25.77 -0.85
C GLN A 454 9.78 24.77 -0.62
N ASP A 455 9.25 24.66 0.60
CA ASP A 455 8.11 23.80 0.92
C ASP A 455 6.85 24.27 0.18
N ASP A 456 6.59 25.59 0.16
CA ASP A 456 5.50 26.18 -0.63
C ASP A 456 5.59 25.80 -2.12
N SER A 457 6.82 25.77 -2.66
CA SER A 457 7.05 25.38 -4.05
C SER A 457 6.77 23.89 -4.29
N VAL A 458 7.14 23.02 -3.34
CA VAL A 458 6.87 21.57 -3.43
C VAL A 458 5.37 21.30 -3.35
N GLU A 459 4.67 21.93 -2.40
CA GLU A 459 3.21 21.83 -2.25
C GLU A 459 2.47 22.19 -3.55
N MET A 460 2.80 23.36 -4.13
CA MET A 460 2.15 23.82 -5.35
C MET A 460 2.41 22.88 -6.52
N ASN A 461 3.63 22.39 -6.68
CA ASN A 461 3.99 21.47 -7.76
C ASN A 461 3.25 20.13 -7.64
N LEU A 462 3.29 19.49 -6.45
CA LEU A 462 2.60 18.22 -6.20
C LEU A 462 1.10 18.34 -6.44
N LEU A 463 0.47 19.37 -5.87
CA LEU A 463 -0.94 19.65 -6.07
C LEU A 463 -1.26 19.78 -7.57
N ASN A 464 -0.53 20.64 -8.29
CA ASN A 464 -0.83 20.90 -9.70
C ASN A 464 -0.66 19.67 -10.58
N TYR A 465 0.40 18.88 -10.40
CA TYR A 465 0.59 17.65 -11.18
C TYR A 465 -0.53 16.63 -10.92
N TRP A 466 -0.88 16.38 -9.66
CA TRP A 466 -1.92 15.39 -9.30
C TRP A 466 -3.30 15.84 -9.76
N VAL A 467 -3.63 17.13 -9.60
CA VAL A 467 -4.91 17.70 -10.04
C VAL A 467 -5.02 17.69 -11.57
N ASN A 468 -4.01 18.18 -12.30
CA ASN A 468 -4.00 18.12 -13.76
C ASN A 468 -4.21 16.69 -14.27
N PHE A 469 -3.55 15.73 -13.62
CA PHE A 469 -3.72 14.33 -13.92
C PHE A 469 -5.13 13.84 -13.63
N ALA A 470 -5.72 14.14 -12.46
CA ALA A 470 -7.11 13.79 -12.15
C ALA A 470 -8.11 14.33 -13.19
N TYR A 471 -7.89 15.56 -13.67
CA TYR A 471 -8.70 16.20 -14.71
C TYR A 471 -8.55 15.54 -16.08
N THR A 472 -7.31 15.26 -16.50
CA THR A 472 -7.00 15.03 -17.93
C THR A 472 -6.35 13.68 -18.22
N GLY A 473 -5.67 13.08 -17.26
CA GLY A 473 -4.80 11.91 -17.45
C GLY A 473 -3.38 12.30 -17.88
N ASN A 474 -3.07 13.60 -17.88
CA ASN A 474 -1.75 14.15 -18.14
C ASN A 474 -1.40 15.11 -17.00
N PRO A 475 -0.27 14.93 -16.29
CA PRO A 475 0.08 15.78 -15.15
C PRO A 475 0.55 17.19 -15.59
N ASN A 476 0.90 17.39 -16.86
CA ASN A 476 1.47 18.63 -17.37
C ASN A 476 0.44 19.76 -17.50
N GLY A 477 0.89 21.01 -17.33
CA GLY A 477 0.06 22.23 -17.43
C GLY A 477 0.76 23.45 -16.81
N ASN A 478 0.09 24.60 -16.77
CA ASN A 478 0.41 25.79 -15.92
C ASN A 478 1.89 26.08 -15.62
N ASP A 479 2.73 26.32 -16.64
CA ASP A 479 4.16 26.66 -16.49
C ASP A 479 4.97 25.65 -15.61
N LEU A 480 4.47 24.43 -15.45
CA LEU A 480 5.17 23.35 -14.76
C LEU A 480 6.34 22.85 -15.60
N GLU A 481 7.36 22.32 -14.92
CA GLU A 481 8.41 21.55 -15.57
C GLU A 481 7.76 20.37 -16.32
N LEU A 482 8.23 20.11 -17.54
CA LEU A 482 7.65 19.06 -18.36
C LEU A 482 7.94 17.68 -17.73
N TRP A 483 6.88 16.98 -17.30
CA TRP A 483 6.93 15.59 -16.91
C TRP A 483 6.80 14.70 -18.16
N PRO A 484 7.88 14.02 -18.59
CA PRO A 484 7.83 13.15 -19.75
C PRO A 484 6.94 11.94 -19.48
N GLU A 485 6.21 11.52 -20.51
CA GLU A 485 5.60 10.19 -20.52
C GLU A 485 6.70 9.13 -20.43
N TYR A 486 6.48 8.15 -19.57
CA TYR A 486 7.38 7.04 -19.32
C TYR A 486 7.39 6.10 -20.52
N GLY A 487 8.58 5.86 -21.08
CA GLY A 487 8.82 4.79 -22.04
C GLY A 487 9.80 3.77 -21.47
N SER A 488 9.52 2.47 -21.63
CA SER A 488 10.38 1.39 -21.11
C SER A 488 11.84 1.46 -21.58
N SER A 489 12.07 1.98 -22.78
CA SER A 489 13.42 2.15 -23.37
C SER A 489 14.16 3.38 -22.87
N SER A 490 13.43 4.45 -22.49
CA SER A 490 14.02 5.70 -22.03
C SER A 490 14.14 5.74 -20.52
N ASP A 491 13.22 5.11 -19.77
CA ASP A 491 13.15 5.11 -18.30
C ASP A 491 13.19 6.53 -17.71
N CYS A 492 12.53 7.48 -18.38
CA CYS A 492 12.48 8.87 -17.95
C CYS A 492 11.47 9.11 -16.83
N TYR A 493 11.76 10.09 -15.99
CA TYR A 493 10.98 10.41 -14.80
C TYR A 493 11.05 11.90 -14.47
N LEU A 494 10.10 12.36 -13.65
CA LEU A 494 10.15 13.67 -13.02
C LEU A 494 10.80 13.55 -11.64
N GLU A 495 11.90 14.26 -11.41
CA GLU A 495 12.45 14.46 -10.07
C GLU A 495 11.64 15.55 -9.38
N ILE A 496 10.89 15.19 -8.32
CA ILE A 496 10.09 16.14 -7.56
C ILE A 496 10.91 16.67 -6.39
N LYS A 497 11.21 17.96 -6.47
CA LYS A 497 11.80 18.79 -5.42
C LYS A 497 11.30 20.22 -5.53
N ALA A 498 11.81 21.15 -4.72
CA ALA A 498 11.40 22.55 -4.73
C ALA A 498 11.41 23.18 -6.13
N SER A 499 12.35 22.79 -6.99
CA SER A 499 12.32 23.06 -8.43
C SER A 499 12.41 21.72 -9.17
N PRO A 500 11.28 21.19 -9.68
CA PRO A 500 11.26 19.89 -10.35
C PRO A 500 12.19 19.84 -11.57
N VAL A 501 12.61 18.64 -11.94
CA VAL A 501 13.47 18.40 -13.11
C VAL A 501 12.91 17.25 -13.94
N GLY A 502 12.51 17.51 -15.18
CA GLY A 502 11.79 16.55 -16.03
C GLY A 502 12.62 15.89 -17.12
N ASN A 503 13.89 16.25 -17.27
CA ASN A 503 14.77 15.73 -18.32
C ASN A 503 15.67 14.55 -17.87
N GLN A 504 15.32 13.90 -16.76
CA GLN A 504 16.11 12.82 -16.19
C GLN A 504 15.60 11.45 -16.63
N CYS A 505 16.54 10.52 -16.84
CA CYS A 505 16.25 9.18 -17.29
C CYS A 505 17.21 8.17 -16.66
N GLY A 506 16.77 6.91 -16.56
CA GLY A 506 17.59 5.81 -16.03
C GLY A 506 17.78 5.87 -14.51
N LEU A 507 16.71 6.16 -13.76
CA LEU A 507 16.75 6.24 -12.30
C LEU A 507 17.33 4.96 -11.70
N ARG A 508 18.51 5.07 -11.09
CA ARG A 508 19.21 3.99 -10.38
C ARG A 508 19.36 2.71 -11.23
N THR A 509 19.57 2.86 -12.55
CA THR A 509 19.51 1.76 -13.53
C THR A 509 20.28 0.50 -13.11
N LEU A 510 21.55 0.63 -12.72
CA LEU A 510 22.39 -0.54 -12.37
C LEU A 510 21.87 -1.26 -11.11
N LYS A 511 21.47 -0.50 -10.09
CA LYS A 511 20.92 -1.04 -8.83
C LYS A 511 19.57 -1.71 -9.08
N SER A 512 18.69 -1.06 -9.82
CA SER A 512 17.40 -1.67 -10.16
C SER A 512 17.57 -2.89 -11.08
N ASN A 513 18.59 -2.95 -11.95
CA ASN A 513 18.89 -4.16 -12.73
C ASN A 513 19.35 -5.32 -11.84
N LEU A 514 20.21 -5.05 -10.84
CA LEU A 514 20.56 -6.04 -9.83
C LEU A 514 19.30 -6.60 -9.14
N TRP A 515 18.35 -5.74 -8.78
CA TRP A 515 17.09 -6.18 -8.13
C TRP A 515 16.16 -6.96 -9.06
N ASP A 516 16.09 -6.56 -10.33
CA ASP A 516 15.37 -7.31 -11.36
C ASP A 516 15.98 -8.71 -11.52
N ASP A 517 17.31 -8.81 -11.61
CA ASP A 517 18.03 -10.09 -11.71
C ASP A 517 17.85 -10.94 -10.44
N ALA A 518 17.88 -10.31 -9.25
CA ALA A 518 17.72 -10.98 -7.96
C ALA A 518 16.37 -11.66 -7.80
N VAL A 519 15.32 -11.14 -8.44
CA VAL A 519 13.97 -11.71 -8.44
C VAL A 519 13.64 -12.46 -9.74
N GLY A 520 14.62 -12.65 -10.63
CA GLY A 520 14.46 -13.35 -11.90
C GLY A 520 13.54 -12.64 -12.90
N PHE A 521 13.40 -11.32 -12.80
CA PHE A 521 12.56 -10.54 -13.71
C PHE A 521 13.22 -10.40 -15.09
N THR A 522 12.60 -10.96 -16.12
CA THR A 522 13.13 -11.00 -17.50
C THR A 522 12.61 -9.87 -18.40
N GLY A 523 11.92 -8.87 -17.83
CA GLY A 523 11.27 -7.80 -18.57
C GLY A 523 9.82 -8.13 -18.95
N CYS A 524 9.15 -7.19 -19.59
CA CYS A 524 7.76 -7.35 -20.02
C CYS A 524 7.73 -7.43 -21.55
N SER A 525 7.11 -8.48 -22.09
CA SER A 525 6.89 -8.64 -23.52
C SER A 525 5.42 -8.39 -23.86
N THR A 526 5.16 -7.81 -25.03
CA THR A 526 3.79 -7.59 -25.59
C THR A 526 3.15 -8.87 -26.13
N SER A 527 3.85 -9.98 -26.00
CA SER A 527 3.39 -11.31 -26.36
C SER A 527 3.88 -12.21 -25.25
N VAL A 528 2.95 -12.80 -24.52
CA VAL A 528 3.24 -14.05 -23.82
C VAL A 528 3.61 -15.02 -24.94
N SER A 529 4.90 -15.35 -25.09
CA SER A 529 5.20 -16.60 -25.78
C SER A 529 4.42 -17.65 -24.98
N THR A 530 3.55 -18.40 -25.63
CA THR A 530 2.92 -19.59 -25.03
C THR A 530 3.95 -20.71 -24.81
N GLU A 531 5.24 -20.43 -24.94
CA GLU A 531 6.20 -21.04 -24.04
C GLU A 531 5.79 -20.56 -22.66
N ASN A 532 5.01 -21.38 -21.95
CA ASN A 532 5.14 -21.46 -20.52
C ASN A 532 6.61 -21.16 -20.22
N VAL A 533 6.90 -19.98 -19.68
CA VAL A 533 7.99 -19.91 -18.74
C VAL A 533 7.40 -20.64 -17.54
N ASP A 534 7.29 -21.96 -17.70
CA ASP A 534 7.43 -22.90 -16.62
C ASP A 534 8.70 -22.39 -16.00
N TYR A 535 8.54 -21.67 -14.88
CA TYR A 535 9.55 -21.64 -13.88
C TYR A 535 9.75 -23.11 -13.52
N LEU A 536 10.53 -23.83 -14.34
CA LEU A 536 11.21 -25.03 -13.95
C LEU A 536 12.34 -24.59 -13.01
N GLN A 537 12.02 -23.83 -11.96
CA GLN A 537 12.42 -24.39 -10.68
C GLN A 537 11.62 -25.69 -10.65
N GLU A 538 12.29 -26.81 -10.89
CA GLU A 538 11.80 -28.10 -10.41
C GLU A 538 11.18 -27.80 -9.03
N GLN A 539 9.87 -27.98 -8.87
CA GLN A 539 9.24 -27.66 -7.60
C GLN A 539 9.71 -28.72 -6.62
N TRP A 540 10.72 -28.36 -5.83
CA TRP A 540 11.24 -29.18 -4.76
C TRP A 540 10.48 -28.83 -3.48
N ASP A 541 9.55 -29.70 -3.13
CA ASP A 541 8.95 -29.72 -1.81
C ASP A 541 9.91 -30.36 -0.82
N ILE A 542 9.96 -29.81 0.40
CA ILE A 542 10.87 -30.26 1.44
C ILE A 542 10.05 -30.57 2.69
N TYR A 543 9.95 -31.86 3.05
CA TYR A 543 9.16 -32.35 4.17
C TYR A 543 9.95 -33.36 5.02
N PRO A 544 9.76 -33.45 6.34
CA PRO A 544 8.89 -32.64 7.20
C PRO A 544 9.60 -31.43 7.80
N ASN A 545 8.80 -30.44 8.22
CA ASN A 545 9.15 -29.42 9.21
C ASN A 545 9.49 -30.12 10.54
N PRO A 546 10.70 -29.95 11.11
CA PRO A 546 11.31 -31.02 11.89
C PRO A 546 10.91 -30.97 13.37
N THR A 547 10.23 -32.02 13.81
CA THR A 547 10.32 -32.43 15.22
C THR A 547 10.84 -33.86 15.37
N TYR A 548 10.68 -34.77 14.38
CA TYR A 548 11.00 -36.20 14.59
C TYR A 548 11.44 -37.04 13.36
N GLY A 549 11.97 -36.48 12.26
CA GLY A 549 12.31 -37.29 11.06
C GLY A 549 13.35 -36.71 10.09
N PRO A 550 13.78 -37.49 9.08
CA PRO A 550 14.71 -37.06 8.04
C PRO A 550 14.05 -36.06 7.07
N LEU A 551 14.82 -35.07 6.63
CA LEU A 551 14.45 -34.11 5.60
C LEU A 551 14.34 -34.81 4.24
N THR A 552 13.14 -34.88 3.69
CA THR A 552 12.81 -35.47 2.39
C THR A 552 12.62 -34.37 1.36
N LEU A 553 13.25 -34.55 0.20
CA LEU A 553 13.05 -33.74 -1.00
C LEU A 553 12.08 -34.48 -1.91
N GLU A 554 10.97 -33.83 -2.27
CA GLU A 554 10.02 -34.34 -3.25
C GLU A 554 9.98 -33.39 -4.43
N ALA A 555 9.96 -33.93 -5.65
CA ALA A 555 9.78 -33.17 -6.87
C ALA A 555 8.84 -33.95 -7.78
N GLU A 556 8.09 -33.24 -8.63
CA GLU A 556 7.15 -33.84 -9.58
C GLU A 556 7.85 -34.85 -10.51
N GLU A 557 9.09 -34.54 -10.92
CA GLU A 557 10.06 -35.49 -11.47
C GLU A 557 11.46 -35.20 -10.88
N LEU A 558 12.09 -36.19 -10.22
CA LEU A 558 13.47 -36.05 -9.76
C LEU A 558 14.43 -36.07 -10.96
N PRO A 559 15.34 -35.09 -11.11
CA PRO A 559 16.30 -35.10 -12.19
C PRO A 559 17.27 -36.28 -12.06
N ASP A 560 17.78 -36.76 -13.19
CA ASP A 560 18.82 -37.82 -13.26
C ASP A 560 20.06 -37.49 -12.40
N PHE A 561 20.30 -36.19 -12.18
CA PHE A 561 21.33 -35.73 -11.27
C PHE A 561 20.96 -34.41 -10.58
N PHE A 562 21.16 -34.38 -9.27
CA PHE A 562 21.20 -33.18 -8.45
C PHE A 562 22.25 -33.30 -7.32
N GLU A 563 22.93 -32.19 -7.03
CA GLU A 563 23.79 -32.03 -5.85
C GLU A 563 23.07 -31.18 -4.82
N LEU A 564 22.82 -31.72 -3.63
CA LEU A 564 22.31 -30.96 -2.51
C LEU A 564 23.45 -30.56 -1.59
N ASN A 565 23.51 -29.27 -1.21
CA ASN A 565 24.44 -28.72 -0.25
C ASN A 565 23.71 -28.18 0.97
N ILE A 566 24.20 -28.49 2.16
CA ILE A 566 23.71 -27.92 3.42
C ILE A 566 24.72 -26.90 3.90
N LEU A 567 24.27 -25.68 4.15
CA LEU A 567 25.10 -24.59 4.65
C LEU A 567 24.53 -24.08 5.98
N ASP A 568 25.41 -23.69 6.89
CA ASP A 568 24.98 -22.97 8.10
C ASP A 568 24.56 -21.53 7.78
N ALA A 569 24.01 -20.83 8.78
CA ALA A 569 23.62 -19.43 8.71
C ALA A 569 24.75 -18.46 8.23
N THR A 570 26.01 -18.90 8.24
CA THR A 570 27.17 -18.11 7.78
C THR A 570 27.56 -18.41 6.33
N GLY A 571 26.85 -19.32 5.66
CA GLY A 571 27.17 -19.76 4.29
C GLY A 571 28.30 -20.78 4.22
N LYS A 572 28.69 -21.39 5.34
CA LYS A 572 29.69 -22.46 5.34
C LYS A 572 29.01 -23.79 5.00
N LYS A 573 29.47 -24.44 3.91
CA LYS A 573 29.05 -25.80 3.55
C LYS A 573 29.40 -26.78 4.68
N LEU A 574 28.38 -27.42 5.24
CA LEU A 574 28.49 -28.45 6.27
C LEU A 574 28.51 -29.85 5.65
N ALA A 575 27.69 -30.08 4.62
CA ALA A 575 27.61 -31.36 3.92
C ALA A 575 27.15 -31.18 2.47
N GLY A 576 27.36 -32.24 1.67
CA GLY A 576 26.90 -32.33 0.29
C GLY A 576 26.49 -33.76 -0.06
N TYR A 577 25.42 -33.90 -0.83
CA TYR A 577 24.79 -35.16 -1.19
C TYR A 577 24.52 -35.17 -2.70
N PHE A 578 24.58 -36.35 -3.31
CA PHE A 578 24.33 -36.53 -4.74
C PHE A 578 23.19 -37.52 -4.95
N ASN A 579 22.12 -37.06 -5.58
CA ASN A 579 20.93 -37.88 -5.86
C ASN A 579 20.29 -38.49 -4.62
N GLU A 580 20.48 -37.88 -3.45
CA GLU A 580 19.83 -38.29 -2.21
C GLU A 580 18.71 -37.33 -1.90
N ASN A 581 17.48 -37.86 -1.87
CA ASN A 581 16.27 -37.12 -1.59
C ASN A 581 15.77 -37.34 -0.15
N GLN A 582 16.55 -37.99 0.72
CA GLN A 582 16.29 -38.11 2.15
C GLN A 582 17.57 -37.88 2.94
N ILE A 583 17.55 -36.92 3.86
CA ILE A 583 18.70 -36.43 4.61
C ILE A 583 18.40 -36.46 6.09
N ASP A 584 19.19 -37.21 6.84
CA ASP A 584 19.10 -37.22 8.30
C ASP A 584 19.88 -36.04 8.90
N LEU A 585 19.14 -35.11 9.51
CA LEU A 585 19.69 -33.93 10.15
C LEU A 585 19.89 -34.07 11.67
N THR A 586 19.59 -35.22 12.26
CA THR A 586 19.67 -35.45 13.72
C THR A 586 21.06 -35.24 14.32
N SER A 587 22.10 -35.27 13.49
CA SER A 587 23.49 -35.02 13.90
C SER A 587 23.92 -33.54 13.83
N TYR A 588 23.09 -32.63 13.29
CA TYR A 588 23.38 -31.20 13.19
C TYR A 588 22.79 -30.43 14.40
N PRO A 589 23.49 -29.38 14.89
CA PRO A 589 22.96 -28.50 15.93
C PRO A 589 21.63 -27.86 15.53
N SER A 590 20.77 -27.46 16.47
CA SER A 590 19.61 -26.64 16.10
C SER A 590 20.05 -25.26 15.59
N GLY A 591 19.37 -24.74 14.56
CA GLY A 591 19.82 -23.53 13.87
C GLY A 591 19.10 -23.23 12.56
N VAL A 592 19.51 -22.15 11.90
CA VAL A 592 19.06 -21.81 10.54
C VAL A 592 20.06 -22.38 9.54
N TYR A 593 19.53 -23.07 8.54
CA TYR A 593 20.29 -23.74 7.51
C TYR A 593 19.79 -23.34 6.12
N PHE A 594 20.72 -23.33 5.17
CA PHE A 594 20.41 -23.18 3.74
C PHE A 594 20.60 -24.51 3.04
N ILE A 595 19.64 -24.87 2.19
CA ILE A 595 19.76 -25.98 1.25
C ILE A 595 19.97 -25.38 -0.13
N ILE A 596 21.06 -25.74 -0.79
CA ILE A 596 21.31 -25.39 -2.20
C ILE A 596 21.26 -26.68 -3.02
N ILE A 597 20.26 -26.80 -3.88
CA ILE A 597 20.12 -27.91 -4.84
C ILE A 597 20.64 -27.44 -6.19
N LYS A 598 21.63 -28.14 -6.74
CA LYS A 598 22.20 -27.89 -8.06
C LYS A 598 21.77 -28.99 -9.01
N THR A 599 21.14 -28.63 -10.11
CA THR A 599 20.72 -29.59 -11.14
C THR A 599 21.70 -29.58 -12.32
N GLN A 600 21.62 -30.57 -13.22
CA GLN A 600 22.45 -30.58 -14.46
C GLN A 600 22.22 -29.35 -15.33
N LYS A 601 21.07 -28.67 -15.21
CA LYS A 601 20.73 -27.46 -15.95
C LYS A 601 21.40 -26.19 -15.36
N GLY A 602 22.18 -26.33 -14.29
CA GLY A 602 22.86 -25.21 -13.63
C GLY A 602 21.92 -24.35 -12.77
N ILE A 603 20.75 -24.88 -12.42
CA ILE A 603 19.77 -24.21 -11.57
C ILE A 603 20.19 -24.45 -10.12
N ASP A 604 20.48 -23.37 -9.40
CA ASP A 604 20.72 -23.38 -7.96
C ASP A 604 19.41 -22.99 -7.26
N ILE A 605 18.77 -23.94 -6.57
CA ILE A 605 17.56 -23.70 -5.77
C ILE A 605 18.00 -23.54 -4.32
N GLU A 606 17.73 -22.37 -3.73
CA GLU A 606 18.07 -22.06 -2.34
C GLU A 606 16.79 -22.04 -1.49
N LYS A 607 16.71 -22.91 -0.47
CA LYS A 607 15.67 -22.83 0.58
C LYS A 607 16.29 -22.62 1.95
N VAL A 608 15.66 -21.73 2.73
CA VAL A 608 15.99 -21.49 4.14
C VAL A 608 15.07 -22.34 5.00
N PHE A 609 15.62 -23.09 5.95
CA PHE A 609 14.82 -23.81 6.94
C PHE A 609 15.42 -23.68 8.34
N LYS A 610 14.56 -23.87 9.35
CA LYS A 610 14.94 -23.87 10.76
C LYS A 610 14.90 -25.31 11.26
N TRP A 611 16.04 -25.81 11.74
CA TRP A 611 16.21 -27.13 12.35
C TRP A 611 16.23 -27.03 13.88
#